data_AF-A0A963HXF3-F1
#
_entry.id   AF-A0A963HXF3-F1
#
_cell.length_a   1.000
_cell.length_b   1.000
_cell.length_c   1.000
_cell.angle_alpha   90.00
_cell.angle_beta   90.00
_cell.angle_gamma   90.00
#
_symmetry.space_group_name_H-M   'P 1'
#
loop_
_entity.id
_entity.type
_entity.pdbx_description
1 polymer ?
#
loop_
_entity_poly.entity_id
_entity_poly.type
_entity_poly.pdbx_seq_one_letter_code
_entity_poly.pdbx_strand_id
1 'polypeptide(L)'
;IDDANPGEGIGVLWARQKIDHWMDTLADGANEDAVRAQVLALALEFQLVSKFTSFVAVDKTPARSADARLKSGAVPGLLPAGWSPSGVMGELPQGATDARWHALLGALALAAFCLTRTPRVRQLIMKG
;
A
#
# COMPACT_ATOMS: atom_id res chain seq x y z
N ILE A 1 21.01 -40.47 -10.86
CA ILE A 1 21.16 -40.26 -9.39
C ILE A 1 21.91 -38.93 -9.19
N ASP A 2 21.67 -37.94 -10.05
CA ASP A 2 22.67 -36.91 -10.35
C ASP A 2 22.29 -35.50 -9.83
N ASP A 3 21.28 -35.41 -8.96
CA ASP A 3 20.74 -34.13 -8.44
C ASP A 3 21.08 -33.87 -6.94
N ALA A 4 22.11 -34.53 -6.39
CA ALA A 4 22.55 -34.22 -5.04
C ALA A 4 23.43 -32.97 -5.03
N ASN A 5 22.86 -31.82 -4.65
CA ASN A 5 23.62 -30.57 -4.48
C ASN A 5 24.77 -30.81 -3.46
N PRO A 6 26.04 -30.61 -3.84
CA PRO A 6 27.16 -30.99 -2.99
C PRO A 6 27.27 -30.07 -1.77
N GLY A 7 26.90 -30.58 -0.59
CA GLY A 7 27.28 -30.06 0.73
C GLY A 7 26.76 -28.67 1.15
N GLU A 8 26.24 -27.88 0.22
CA GLU A 8 25.72 -26.54 0.48
C GLU A 8 24.49 -26.63 1.40
N GLY A 9 24.63 -26.09 2.62
CA GLY A 9 23.59 -26.10 3.63
C GLY A 9 23.73 -27.17 4.73
N ILE A 10 24.60 -28.18 4.59
CA ILE A 10 24.83 -29.16 5.66
C ILE A 10 25.44 -28.48 6.90
N GLY A 11 26.39 -27.57 6.70
CA GLY A 11 26.99 -26.79 7.80
C GLY A 11 25.96 -25.91 8.53
N VAL A 12 25.04 -25.29 7.79
CA VAL A 12 23.97 -24.46 8.36
C VAL A 12 22.98 -25.33 9.16
N LEU A 13 22.62 -26.50 8.66
CA LEU A 13 21.76 -27.45 9.36
C LEU A 13 22.41 -27.95 10.66
N TRP A 14 23.68 -28.33 10.60
CA TRP A 14 24.46 -28.71 11.78
C TRP A 14 24.53 -27.57 12.81
N ALA A 15 24.78 -26.34 12.36
CA ALA A 15 24.88 -25.18 13.25
C ALA A 15 23.54 -24.90 13.96
N ARG A 16 22.40 -25.01 13.25
CA ARG A 16 21.06 -24.90 13.86
C ARG A 16 20.83 -25.96 14.93
N GLN A 17 21.10 -27.23 14.62
CA GLN A 17 20.96 -28.32 15.59
C GLN A 17 21.87 -28.12 16.80
N LYS A 18 23.07 -27.58 16.60
CA LYS A 18 24.00 -27.30 17.70
C LYS A 18 23.52 -26.15 18.57
N ILE A 19 22.91 -25.11 18.00
CA ILE A 19 22.25 -24.03 18.75
C ILE A 19 21.09 -24.60 19.56
N ASP A 20 20.23 -25.43 18.97
CA ASP A 20 19.09 -26.04 19.66
C ASP A 20 19.55 -26.86 20.87
N HIS A 21 20.60 -27.67 20.72
CA HIS A 21 21.21 -28.40 21.84
C HIS A 21 21.65 -27.48 22.99
N TRP A 22 22.27 -26.34 22.68
CA TRP A 22 22.67 -25.37 23.72
C TRP A 22 21.45 -24.73 24.39
N MET A 23 20.38 -24.47 23.64
CA MET A 23 19.12 -23.96 24.17
C MET A 23 18.43 -24.98 25.09
N ASP A 24 18.50 -26.27 24.78
CA ASP A 24 18.00 -27.34 25.65
C ASP A 24 18.77 -27.37 26.98
N THR A 25 20.10 -27.28 26.95
CA THR A 25 20.89 -27.23 28.19
C THR A 25 20.55 -26.01 29.06
N LEU A 26 20.16 -24.90 28.44
CA LEU A 26 19.70 -23.72 29.16
C LEU A 26 18.36 -23.98 29.87
N ALA A 27 17.45 -24.73 29.23
CA ALA A 27 16.21 -25.16 29.85
C ALA A 27 16.46 -26.10 31.05
N ASP A 28 17.51 -26.92 30.97
CA ASP A 28 17.95 -27.81 32.05
C ASP A 28 18.69 -27.10 33.20
N GLY A 29 18.88 -25.77 33.11
CA GLY A 29 19.50 -24.95 34.17
C GLY A 29 21.00 -24.70 34.01
N ALA A 30 21.57 -24.90 32.82
CA ALA A 30 22.93 -24.48 32.54
C ALA A 30 23.10 -22.95 32.70
N ASN A 31 24.34 -22.51 32.93
CA ASN A 31 24.67 -21.09 33.05
C ASN A 31 24.37 -20.33 31.74
N GLU A 32 23.52 -19.29 31.81
CA GLU A 32 23.07 -18.56 30.62
C GLU A 32 24.19 -17.84 29.88
N ASP A 33 25.19 -17.30 30.58
CA ASP A 33 26.30 -16.58 29.94
C ASP A 33 27.19 -17.53 29.13
N ALA A 34 27.44 -18.73 29.65
CA ALA A 34 28.16 -19.77 28.94
C ALA A 34 27.38 -20.24 27.69
N VAL A 35 26.08 -20.48 27.80
CA VAL A 35 25.22 -20.85 26.66
C VAL A 35 25.18 -19.73 25.62
N ARG A 36 24.98 -18.49 26.06
CA ARG A 36 24.93 -17.30 25.19
C ARG A 36 26.21 -17.16 24.35
N ALA A 37 27.38 -17.34 24.96
CA ALA A 37 28.65 -17.26 24.24
C ALA A 37 28.74 -18.29 23.10
N GLN A 38 28.31 -19.52 23.36
CA GLN A 38 28.34 -20.60 22.36
C GLN A 38 27.32 -20.37 21.24
N VAL A 39 26.11 -19.94 21.58
CA VAL A 39 25.07 -19.65 20.59
C VAL A 39 25.46 -18.44 19.73
N LEU A 40 26.03 -17.39 20.32
CA LEU A 40 26.50 -16.21 19.56
C LEU A 40 27.61 -16.58 18.58
N ALA A 41 28.58 -17.41 18.96
CA ALA A 41 29.66 -17.83 18.08
C ALA A 41 29.12 -18.50 16.81
N LEU A 42 28.24 -19.50 16.98
CA LEU A 42 27.63 -20.22 15.87
C LEU A 42 26.67 -19.34 15.05
N ALA A 43 25.85 -18.53 15.71
CA ALA A 43 24.87 -17.69 15.04
C ALA A 43 25.54 -16.61 14.19
N LEU A 44 26.65 -16.03 14.64
CA LEU A 44 27.39 -15.04 13.87
C LEU A 44 28.20 -15.67 12.73
N GLU A 45 28.84 -16.82 12.96
CA GLU A 45 29.61 -17.54 11.94
C GLU A 45 28.73 -17.99 10.76
N PHE A 46 27.57 -18.59 11.05
CA PHE A 46 26.65 -19.13 10.04
C PHE A 46 25.54 -18.15 9.64
N GLN A 47 25.59 -16.91 10.11
CA GLN A 47 24.56 -15.87 9.89
C GLN A 47 23.14 -16.36 10.19
N LEU A 48 22.95 -16.92 11.39
CA LEU A 48 21.67 -17.42 11.89
C LEU A 48 21.01 -16.43 12.86
N VAL A 49 19.68 -16.41 12.83
CA VAL A 49 18.84 -15.76 13.84
C VAL A 49 18.64 -16.73 15.00
N SER A 50 18.80 -16.25 16.23
CA SER A 50 18.66 -17.03 17.47
C SER A 50 17.97 -16.18 18.54
N LYS A 51 17.76 -16.73 19.75
CA LYS A 51 17.30 -15.95 20.92
C LYS A 51 18.17 -14.69 21.16
N PHE A 52 19.45 -14.73 20.77
CA PHE A 52 20.43 -13.70 21.06
C PHE A 52 20.84 -12.85 19.85
N THR A 53 20.30 -13.10 18.65
CA THR A 53 20.66 -12.39 17.41
C THR A 53 19.43 -12.00 16.61
N SER A 54 19.46 -10.83 15.96
CA SER A 54 18.40 -10.36 15.06
C SER A 54 19.01 -9.70 13.83
N PHE A 55 18.30 -9.76 12.70
CA PHE A 55 18.67 -9.00 11.51
C PHE A 55 18.08 -7.60 11.56
N VAL A 56 18.94 -6.59 11.45
CA VAL A 56 18.54 -5.18 11.40
C VAL A 56 18.90 -4.64 10.02
N ALA A 57 17.87 -4.32 9.23
CA ALA A 57 18.06 -3.59 7.98
C ALA A 57 18.26 -2.11 8.30
N VAL A 58 19.46 -1.59 8.01
CA VAL A 58 19.78 -0.17 8.13
C VAL A 58 19.63 0.49 6.77
N ASP A 59 18.63 1.35 6.61
CA ASP A 59 18.47 2.15 5.40
C ASP A 59 19.47 3.33 5.39
N LYS A 60 19.99 3.65 4.21
CA LYS A 60 20.92 4.77 4.02
C LYS A 60 20.16 5.98 3.50
N THR A 61 19.76 6.86 4.41
CA THR A 61 19.09 8.14 4.10
C THR A 61 20.10 9.29 4.24
N PRO A 62 20.15 10.29 3.33
CA PRO A 62 19.16 10.59 2.30
C PRO A 62 19.52 10.06 0.90
N ALA A 63 18.56 9.39 0.25
CA ALA A 63 18.66 8.94 -1.14
C ALA A 63 18.75 10.09 -2.17
N ARG A 64 18.52 11.34 -1.76
CA ARG A 64 18.53 12.57 -2.60
C ARG A 64 19.20 13.70 -1.83
N SER A 65 20.09 14.47 -2.48
CA SER A 65 20.64 15.70 -1.90
C SER A 65 19.54 16.76 -1.68
N ALA A 66 19.71 17.62 -0.68
CA ALA A 66 18.72 18.65 -0.35
C ALA A 66 18.38 19.54 -1.56
N ASP A 67 19.40 19.89 -2.34
CA ASP A 67 19.33 20.84 -3.46
C ASP A 67 18.81 20.24 -4.78
N ALA A 68 18.64 18.92 -4.87
CA ALA A 68 18.18 18.29 -6.10
C ALA A 68 16.70 18.61 -6.36
N ARG A 69 16.39 19.16 -7.54
CA ARG A 69 15.02 19.52 -7.95
C ARG A 69 14.07 18.32 -7.85
N LEU A 70 12.91 18.54 -7.23
CA LEU A 70 11.85 17.53 -7.15
C LEU A 70 11.29 17.23 -8.55
N LYS A 71 11.26 15.94 -8.91
CA LYS A 71 10.50 15.46 -10.07
C LYS A 71 9.13 15.05 -9.55
N SER A 72 8.09 15.78 -9.96
CA SER A 72 6.71 15.34 -9.75
C SER A 72 6.24 14.60 -10.99
N GLY A 73 5.58 13.47 -10.79
CA GLY A 73 4.98 12.67 -11.84
C GLY A 73 3.80 11.90 -11.27
N ALA A 74 2.78 11.66 -12.09
CA ALA A 74 1.69 10.79 -11.70
C ALA A 74 2.24 9.36 -11.55
N VAL A 75 2.19 8.82 -10.34
CA VAL A 75 2.48 7.41 -10.10
C VAL A 75 1.27 6.61 -10.62
N PRO A 76 1.45 5.67 -11.56
CA PRO A 76 0.35 4.85 -12.03
C PRO A 76 -0.33 4.13 -10.87
N GLY A 77 -1.66 4.16 -10.82
CA GLY A 77 -2.41 3.39 -9.85
C GLY A 77 -2.18 1.90 -10.08
N LEU A 78 -1.65 1.20 -9.09
CA LEU A 78 -1.53 -0.26 -9.13
C LEU A 78 -2.92 -0.86 -8.95
N LEU A 79 -3.55 -1.25 -10.06
CA LEU A 79 -4.79 -2.00 -10.02
C LEU A 79 -4.49 -3.50 -9.84
N PRO A 80 -5.28 -4.23 -9.03
CA PRO A 80 -5.18 -5.68 -8.97
C PRO A 80 -5.37 -6.32 -10.35
N ALA A 81 -4.83 -7.52 -10.54
CA ALA A 81 -4.96 -8.24 -11.79
C ALA A 81 -6.46 -8.42 -12.17
N GLY A 82 -6.82 -8.02 -13.38
CA GLY A 82 -8.19 -8.14 -13.91
C GLY A 82 -9.10 -6.91 -13.68
N TRP A 83 -8.64 -5.87 -12.98
CA TRP A 83 -9.42 -4.65 -12.78
C TRP A 83 -9.27 -3.68 -13.96
N SER A 84 -10.40 -3.13 -14.44
CA SER A 84 -10.41 -2.07 -15.46
C SER A 84 -10.48 -0.68 -14.80
N PRO A 85 -9.68 0.32 -15.26
CA PRO A 85 -9.74 1.68 -14.71
C PRO A 85 -11.13 2.32 -14.78
N SER A 86 -11.91 1.96 -15.79
CA SER A 86 -13.27 2.47 -16.02
C SER A 86 -14.27 2.04 -14.94
N GLY A 87 -14.13 0.83 -14.38
CA GLY A 87 -15.05 0.33 -13.35
C GLY A 87 -14.82 0.92 -11.96
N VAL A 88 -13.63 1.45 -11.68
CA VAL A 88 -13.27 2.01 -10.37
C VAL A 88 -13.50 3.51 -10.31
N MET A 89 -13.21 4.22 -11.40
CA MET A 89 -13.21 5.68 -11.44
C MET A 89 -14.27 6.28 -12.40
N GLY A 90 -14.84 5.47 -13.30
CA GLY A 90 -15.69 5.96 -14.39
C GLY A 90 -17.19 5.94 -14.10
N GLU A 91 -17.68 5.04 -13.25
CA GLU A 91 -19.11 4.92 -12.97
C GLU A 91 -19.46 5.56 -11.63
N LEU A 92 -20.05 6.75 -11.69
CA LEU A 92 -20.72 7.33 -10.53
C LEU A 92 -21.89 6.42 -10.12
N PRO A 93 -22.12 6.21 -8.81
CA PRO A 93 -23.22 5.37 -8.35
C PRO A 93 -24.54 5.89 -8.91
N GLN A 94 -25.23 5.05 -9.67
CA GLN A 94 -26.56 5.31 -10.19
C GLN A 94 -27.53 5.27 -9.00
N GLY A 95 -27.74 6.41 -8.35
CA GLY A 95 -28.71 6.52 -7.25
C GLY A 95 -30.13 6.16 -7.73
N ALA A 96 -30.96 5.61 -6.84
CA ALA A 96 -32.35 5.22 -7.14
C ALA A 96 -33.32 6.41 -7.34
N THR A 97 -32.79 7.63 -7.52
CA THR A 97 -33.57 8.83 -7.70
C THR A 97 -33.79 9.09 -9.18
N ASP A 98 -35.04 9.29 -9.61
CA ASP A 98 -35.42 9.69 -10.98
C ASP A 98 -34.98 11.13 -11.31
N ALA A 99 -33.68 11.41 -11.23
CA ALA A 99 -33.11 12.75 -11.39
C ALA A 99 -33.44 13.37 -12.75
N ARG A 100 -33.57 12.53 -13.79
CA ARG A 100 -33.94 12.95 -15.15
C ARG A 100 -35.33 13.58 -15.21
N TRP A 101 -36.32 12.97 -14.55
CA TRP A 101 -37.69 13.48 -14.52
C TRP A 101 -37.81 14.76 -13.71
N HIS A 102 -37.13 14.81 -12.56
CA HIS A 102 -37.09 16.02 -11.74
C HIS A 102 -36.37 17.18 -12.46
N ALA A 103 -35.30 16.90 -13.20
CA ALA A 103 -34.62 17.91 -14.02
C ALA A 103 -35.51 18.44 -15.16
N LEU A 104 -36.25 17.57 -15.84
CA LEU A 104 -37.20 17.98 -16.89
C LEU A 104 -38.35 18.83 -16.32
N LEU A 105 -38.95 18.40 -15.20
CA LEU A 105 -40.00 19.15 -14.52
C LEU A 105 -39.49 20.52 -14.05
N GLY A 106 -38.30 20.57 -13.47
CA GLY A 106 -37.65 21.82 -13.07
C GLY A 106 -37.37 22.75 -14.25
N ALA A 107 -36.90 22.22 -15.37
CA ALA A 107 -36.66 23.00 -16.59
C ALA A 107 -37.96 23.58 -17.18
N LEU A 108 -39.04 22.81 -17.20
CA LEU A 108 -40.36 23.27 -17.64
C LEU A 108 -40.90 24.38 -16.72
N ALA A 109 -40.78 24.22 -15.41
CA ALA A 109 -41.19 25.23 -14.44
C ALA A 109 -40.39 26.55 -14.60
N LEU A 110 -39.07 26.45 -14.81
CA LEU A 110 -38.22 27.62 -15.11
C LEU A 110 -38.61 28.31 -16.41
N ALA A 111 -38.89 27.56 -17.48
CA ALA A 111 -39.32 28.13 -18.75
C ALA A 111 -40.66 28.89 -18.61
N ALA A 112 -41.65 28.28 -17.94
CA ALA A 112 -42.94 28.92 -17.67
C ALA A 112 -42.79 30.19 -16.81
N PHE A 113 -41.92 30.16 -15.82
CA PHE A 113 -41.59 31.32 -15.01
C PHE A 113 -40.94 32.45 -15.83
N CYS A 114 -39.99 32.13 -16.72
CA CYS A 114 -39.38 33.12 -17.61
C CYS A 114 -40.40 33.76 -18.57
N LEU A 115 -41.31 32.96 -19.13
CA LEU A 115 -42.38 33.41 -20.02
C LEU A 115 -43.40 34.34 -19.32
N THR A 116 -43.68 34.09 -18.05
CA THR A 116 -44.59 34.93 -17.25
C THR A 116 -43.91 36.17 -16.67
N ARG A 117 -42.58 36.15 -16.54
CA ARG A 117 -41.79 37.24 -16.00
C ARG A 117 -41.13 38.13 -17.05
N THR A 118 -41.41 37.93 -18.35
CA THR A 118 -41.02 38.92 -19.37
C THR A 118 -41.68 40.25 -19.04
N PRO A 119 -40.92 41.29 -18.63
CA PRO A 119 -41.54 42.56 -18.31
C PRO A 119 -42.09 43.13 -19.63
N ARG A 120 -43.37 43.50 -19.67
CA ARG A 120 -43.98 44.26 -20.77
C ARG A 120 -43.32 45.65 -20.84
N VAL A 121 -42.08 45.73 -21.29
CA VAL A 121 -41.36 46.99 -21.51
C VAL A 121 -41.14 47.15 -23.01
N ARG A 122 -42.24 47.19 -23.79
CA ARG A 122 -42.23 47.74 -25.15
C ARG A 122 -43.61 47.85 -25.82
N GLN A 123 -44.62 48.45 -25.18
CA GLN A 123 -45.83 48.87 -25.91
C GLN A 123 -46.28 50.32 -25.67
N LEU A 124 -45.48 51.16 -25.00
CA LEU A 124 -45.85 52.57 -24.73
C LEU A 124 -44.87 53.62 -25.29
N ILE A 125 -44.19 53.36 -26.42
CA ILE A 125 -43.39 54.36 -27.17
C ILE A 125 -43.58 54.21 -28.69
N MET A 126 -44.80 53.93 -29.17
CA MET A 126 -45.16 54.10 -30.58
C MET A 126 -46.68 54.29 -30.72
N LYS A 127 -47.21 55.41 -30.22
CA LYS A 127 -48.50 55.98 -30.66
C LYS A 127 -48.63 57.39 -30.06
N GLY A 128 -48.62 58.40 -30.92
CA GLY A 128 -49.09 59.76 -30.66
C GLY A 128 -48.14 60.63 -29.87
#